data_AF-A0A7X3R7F3-F1
#
_entry.id   AF-A0A7X3R7F3-F1
#
_cell.length_a   1.000
_cell.length_b   1.000
_cell.length_c   1.000
_cell.angle_alpha   90.00
_cell.angle_beta   90.00
_cell.angle_gamma   90.00
#
_symmetry.space_group_name_H-M   'P 1'
#
loop_
_entity.id
_entity.type
_entity.pdbx_description
1 polymer ?
#
loop_
_entity_poly.entity_id
_entity_poly.type
_entity_poly.pdbx_seq_one_letter_code
_entity_poly.pdbx_strand_id
1 'polypeptide(L)'
;FEDMITRCQPVDFEEEVDFGRVTAVAAEKLSPRIGLSIDEINDRFIQKTDAGGTPVADGVMLRHFRMQDIAQPELVLVRTFEGVPVEYQNPVTGALNSDEIHAFFFLVSPAEHTSLHLRMLARIAERADDMNFGLVWIAAVDEHALRDIFLRSDRYLTVPVLPQSPASGLIGVPVSEMEIPGGCRIVWIRQFDEVIVPTGDTVIKSGDLLTVIGDPADLNAFRRMYHD
;
A
#
# COMPACT_ATOMS: atom_id res chain seq x y z
N PHE A 1 -1.82 -5.34 8.19
CA PHE A 1 -2.04 -5.03 6.77
C PHE A 1 -1.71 -3.56 6.54
N GLU A 2 -2.27 -2.68 7.35
CA GLU A 2 -2.01 -1.25 7.45
C GLU A 2 -0.50 -1.00 7.47
N ASP A 3 0.22 -1.69 8.34
CA ASP A 3 1.68 -1.63 8.42
C ASP A 3 2.40 -1.98 7.08
N MET A 4 1.91 -2.98 6.34
CA MET A 4 2.41 -3.31 4.99
C MET A 4 2.09 -2.20 3.97
N ILE A 5 0.87 -1.65 4.00
CA ILE A 5 0.46 -0.53 3.13
C ILE A 5 1.32 0.70 3.43
N THR A 6 1.62 0.98 4.70
CA THR A 6 2.41 2.17 5.07
C THR A 6 3.87 2.09 4.61
N ARG A 7 4.38 0.88 4.38
CA ARG A 7 5.72 0.64 3.84
C ARG A 7 5.73 0.28 2.36
N CYS A 8 4.58 0.12 1.72
CA CYS A 8 4.55 -0.30 0.34
C CYS A 8 5.14 0.80 -0.56
N GLN A 9 5.61 0.40 -1.73
CA GLN A 9 6.20 1.31 -2.70
C GLN A 9 5.28 1.44 -3.92
N PRO A 10 4.55 2.55 -4.07
CA PRO A 10 3.86 2.90 -5.29
C PRO A 10 4.84 3.29 -6.39
N VAL A 11 4.48 2.98 -7.62
CA VAL A 11 5.20 3.36 -8.82
C VAL A 11 4.18 3.72 -9.89
N ASP A 12 4.36 4.88 -10.52
CA ASP A 12 3.54 5.33 -11.63
C ASP A 12 4.26 5.15 -12.97
N PHE A 13 3.50 4.73 -13.98
CA PHE A 13 3.88 4.78 -15.39
C PHE A 13 2.87 5.64 -16.14
N GLU A 14 3.31 6.83 -16.54
CA GLU A 14 2.52 7.76 -17.36
C GLU A 14 2.53 7.40 -18.84
N GLU A 15 3.57 6.73 -19.31
CA GLU A 15 3.72 6.27 -20.69
C GLU A 15 3.28 4.80 -20.86
N GLU A 16 3.02 4.40 -22.10
CA GLU A 16 2.76 3.01 -22.45
C GLU A 16 3.93 2.11 -22.01
N VAL A 17 3.61 1.01 -21.36
CA VAL A 17 4.58 0.08 -20.78
C VAL A 17 4.10 -1.36 -20.95
N ASP A 18 5.03 -2.29 -21.16
CA ASP A 18 4.71 -3.70 -21.21
C ASP A 18 4.74 -4.37 -19.82
N PHE A 19 4.12 -5.55 -19.73
CA PHE A 19 4.05 -6.32 -18.50
C PHE A 19 5.44 -6.73 -17.96
N GLY A 20 6.42 -6.93 -18.85
CA GLY A 20 7.78 -7.29 -18.47
C GLY A 20 8.46 -6.14 -17.72
N ARG A 21 8.33 -4.91 -18.21
CA ARG A 21 8.90 -3.73 -17.56
C ARG A 21 8.21 -3.41 -16.23
N VAL A 22 6.89 -3.56 -16.14
CA VAL A 22 6.14 -3.43 -14.87
C VAL A 22 6.68 -4.40 -13.82
N THR A 23 6.87 -5.67 -14.21
CA THR A 23 7.40 -6.71 -13.30
C THR A 23 8.85 -6.42 -12.90
N ALA A 24 9.70 -5.99 -13.85
CA ALA A 24 11.09 -5.63 -13.59
C ALA A 24 11.22 -4.51 -12.55
N VAL A 25 10.40 -3.47 -12.66
CA VAL A 25 10.43 -2.37 -11.68
C VAL A 25 9.94 -2.82 -10.31
N ALA A 26 8.94 -3.69 -10.24
CA ALA A 26 8.53 -4.27 -8.96
C ALA A 26 9.66 -5.10 -8.31
N ALA A 27 10.40 -5.88 -9.12
CA ALA A 27 11.56 -6.63 -8.66
C ALA A 27 12.71 -5.72 -8.17
N GLU A 28 13.00 -4.62 -8.89
CA GLU A 28 13.97 -3.60 -8.48
C GLU A 28 13.64 -3.03 -7.08
N LYS A 29 12.36 -2.74 -6.81
CA LYS A 29 11.90 -2.23 -5.51
C LYS A 29 11.94 -3.27 -4.38
N LEU A 30 11.68 -4.54 -4.70
CA LEU A 30 11.62 -5.64 -3.73
C LEU A 30 13.00 -6.21 -3.36
N SER A 31 13.93 -6.27 -4.31
CA SER A 31 15.26 -6.85 -4.14
C SER A 31 15.99 -6.41 -2.85
N PRO A 32 16.15 -5.10 -2.55
CA PRO A 32 16.85 -4.67 -1.33
C PRO A 32 16.14 -5.04 -0.03
N ARG A 33 14.85 -5.42 -0.08
CA ARG A 33 14.02 -5.72 1.10
C ARG A 33 13.92 -7.20 1.40
N ILE A 34 14.02 -8.03 0.37
CA ILE A 34 13.81 -9.48 0.48
C ILE A 34 15.09 -10.28 0.22
N GLY A 35 16.18 -9.63 -0.22
CA GLY A 35 17.49 -10.25 -0.36
C GLY A 35 17.65 -11.19 -1.56
N LEU A 36 16.70 -11.21 -2.49
CA LEU A 36 16.80 -11.92 -3.78
C LEU A 36 17.27 -10.98 -4.89
N SER A 37 17.90 -11.54 -5.93
CA SER A 37 18.25 -10.78 -7.13
C SER A 37 16.99 -10.38 -7.92
N ILE A 38 17.11 -9.30 -8.70
CA ILE A 38 16.02 -8.80 -9.56
C ILE A 38 15.54 -9.91 -10.51
N ASP A 39 16.46 -10.66 -11.11
CA ASP A 39 16.14 -11.75 -12.04
C ASP A 39 15.37 -12.88 -11.36
N GLU A 40 15.79 -13.31 -10.16
CA GLU A 40 15.07 -14.34 -9.41
C GLU A 40 13.65 -13.90 -9.03
N ILE A 41 13.44 -12.63 -8.70
CA ILE A 41 12.12 -12.08 -8.35
C ILE A 41 11.23 -12.01 -9.58
N ASN A 42 11.77 -11.52 -10.71
CA ASN A 42 11.07 -11.48 -11.99
C ASN A 42 10.61 -12.87 -12.42
N ASP A 43 11.53 -13.83 -12.41
CA ASP A 43 11.22 -15.21 -12.76
C ASP A 43 10.11 -15.77 -11.90
N ARG A 44 10.12 -15.51 -10.58
CA ARG A 44 9.05 -15.98 -9.68
C ARG A 44 7.70 -15.34 -9.99
N PHE A 45 7.63 -14.05 -10.31
CA PHE A 45 6.36 -13.41 -10.66
C PHE A 45 5.82 -13.82 -12.04
N ILE A 46 6.71 -14.15 -12.98
CA ILE A 46 6.36 -14.60 -14.33
C ILE A 46 5.96 -16.08 -14.33
N GLN A 47 6.66 -16.93 -13.56
CA GLN A 47 6.40 -18.37 -13.49
C GLN A 47 5.03 -18.65 -12.83
N LYS A 48 4.12 -19.23 -13.62
CA LYS A 48 2.74 -19.57 -13.21
C LYS A 48 2.65 -20.59 -12.07
N THR A 49 3.74 -21.30 -11.75
CA THR A 49 3.74 -22.46 -10.84
C THR A 49 3.80 -22.05 -9.37
N ASP A 50 4.51 -20.96 -9.05
CA ASP A 50 4.72 -20.47 -7.68
C ASP A 50 4.06 -19.10 -7.44
N ALA A 51 3.89 -18.28 -8.50
CA ALA A 51 3.11 -17.06 -8.42
C ALA A 51 1.69 -17.27 -8.92
N GLY A 52 0.74 -17.20 -7.99
CA GLY A 52 -0.66 -16.98 -8.36
C GLY A 52 -0.73 -15.65 -9.13
N GLY A 53 -1.06 -15.74 -10.41
CA GLY A 53 -1.37 -14.59 -11.27
C GLY A 53 -2.82 -14.69 -11.65
N THR A 54 -3.69 -14.26 -10.75
CA THR A 54 -5.12 -14.21 -11.01
C THR A 54 -5.44 -12.75 -11.32
N PRO A 55 -5.95 -12.42 -12.53
CA PRO A 55 -6.65 -11.17 -12.73
C PRO A 55 -7.70 -11.04 -11.63
N VAL A 56 -7.61 -9.98 -10.85
CA VAL A 56 -8.67 -9.58 -9.93
C VAL A 56 -9.65 -8.73 -10.77
N ALA A 57 -10.89 -8.56 -10.31
CA ALA A 57 -11.88 -7.78 -11.03
C ALA A 57 -11.35 -6.40 -11.48
N ASP A 58 -11.94 -5.87 -12.56
CA ASP A 58 -11.84 -4.47 -13.00
C ASP A 58 -10.42 -3.90 -13.21
N GLY A 59 -9.61 -4.56 -14.04
CA GLY A 59 -8.34 -4.00 -14.51
C GLY A 59 -7.20 -4.07 -13.48
N VAL A 60 -7.29 -5.02 -12.54
CA VAL A 60 -6.31 -5.25 -11.48
C VAL A 60 -5.61 -6.60 -11.65
N MET A 61 -4.29 -6.61 -11.54
CA MET A 61 -3.48 -7.82 -11.55
C MET A 61 -2.74 -7.98 -10.22
N LEU A 62 -2.99 -9.10 -9.54
CA LEU A 62 -2.28 -9.45 -8.31
C LEU A 62 -1.28 -10.57 -8.60
N ARG A 63 0.00 -10.29 -8.41
CA ARG A 63 1.11 -11.24 -8.48
C ARG A 63 1.66 -11.44 -7.09
N HIS A 64 1.84 -12.69 -6.69
CA HIS A 64 2.31 -12.96 -5.34
C HIS A 64 3.11 -14.25 -5.25
N PHE A 65 4.11 -14.30 -4.38
CA PHE A 65 4.75 -15.56 -4.00
C PHE A 65 5.10 -15.55 -2.51
N ARG A 66 5.56 -16.71 -2.02
CA ARG A 66 6.05 -16.87 -0.65
C ARG A 66 7.50 -17.32 -0.64
N MET A 67 8.24 -16.91 0.37
CA MET A 67 9.63 -17.31 0.54
C MET A 67 10.00 -17.44 2.02
N GLN A 68 11.04 -18.23 2.28
CA GLN A 68 11.72 -18.25 3.57
C GLN A 68 12.55 -16.98 3.74
N ASP A 69 13.05 -16.74 4.95
CA ASP A 69 14.02 -15.68 5.25
C ASP A 69 13.56 -14.24 4.97
N ILE A 70 12.25 -14.01 5.01
CA ILE A 70 11.64 -12.67 5.02
C ILE A 70 10.85 -12.46 6.31
N ALA A 71 11.11 -11.36 7.02
CA ALA A 71 10.53 -11.11 8.34
C ALA A 71 9.03 -10.78 8.31
N GLN A 72 8.56 -10.15 7.24
CA GLN A 72 7.21 -9.62 7.14
C GLN A 72 6.76 -9.51 5.67
N PRO A 73 5.45 -9.40 5.39
CA PRO A 73 4.97 -9.18 4.04
C PRO A 73 5.47 -7.87 3.44
N GLU A 74 5.79 -7.91 2.14
CA GLU A 74 6.23 -6.77 1.35
C GLU A 74 5.36 -6.59 0.11
N LEU A 75 5.02 -5.34 -0.20
CA LEU A 75 4.10 -4.98 -1.28
C LEU A 75 4.68 -3.86 -2.14
N VAL A 76 4.62 -4.05 -3.45
CA VAL A 76 4.78 -2.98 -4.44
C VAL A 76 3.45 -2.75 -5.13
N LEU A 77 3.07 -1.49 -5.25
CA LEU A 77 1.90 -1.05 -5.99
C LEU A 77 2.41 -0.41 -7.29
N VAL A 78 1.85 -0.78 -8.43
CA VAL A 78 2.18 -0.13 -9.70
C VAL A 78 0.89 0.32 -10.38
N ARG A 79 0.86 1.57 -10.79
CA ARG A 79 -0.23 2.15 -11.58
C ARG A 79 0.27 2.48 -12.98
N THR A 80 -0.54 2.12 -13.96
CA THR A 80 -0.29 2.37 -15.37
C THR A 80 -1.44 3.20 -15.92
N PHE A 81 -1.17 4.41 -16.41
CA PHE A 81 -2.23 5.31 -16.88
C PHE A 81 -2.82 4.89 -18.22
N GLU A 82 -1.98 4.49 -19.17
CA GLU A 82 -2.39 4.00 -20.49
C GLU A 82 -2.92 2.55 -20.47
N GLY A 83 -2.73 1.84 -19.35
CA GLY A 83 -3.12 0.43 -19.23
C GLY A 83 -2.11 -0.52 -19.89
N VAL A 84 -2.09 -1.77 -19.42
CA VAL A 84 -1.23 -2.82 -19.98
C VAL A 84 -2.14 -3.95 -20.45
N PRO A 85 -2.17 -4.27 -21.76
CA PRO A 85 -2.97 -5.39 -22.24
C PRO A 85 -2.40 -6.70 -21.73
N VAL A 86 -3.21 -7.48 -21.01
CA VAL A 86 -2.82 -8.80 -20.53
C VAL A 86 -3.82 -9.85 -20.98
N GLU A 87 -3.31 -10.82 -21.73
CA GLU A 87 -4.07 -11.99 -22.13
C GLU A 87 -4.10 -13.05 -21.02
N TYR A 88 -5.28 -13.58 -20.76
CA TYR A 88 -5.47 -14.69 -19.82
C TYR A 88 -6.60 -15.60 -20.25
N GLN A 89 -6.58 -16.83 -19.73
CA GLN A 89 -7.65 -17.77 -19.95
C GLN A 89 -8.69 -17.62 -18.84
N ASN A 90 -9.94 -17.32 -19.23
CA ASN A 90 -11.03 -17.22 -18.28
C ASN A 90 -11.21 -18.57 -17.56
N PRO A 91 -11.14 -18.62 -16.22
CA PRO A 91 -11.18 -19.87 -15.48
C PRO A 91 -12.55 -20.56 -15.52
N VAL A 92 -13.63 -19.82 -15.82
CA VAL A 92 -15.01 -20.34 -15.89
C VAL A 92 -15.34 -20.78 -17.31
N THR A 93 -15.05 -19.96 -18.31
CA THR A 93 -15.46 -20.22 -19.71
C THR A 93 -14.37 -20.87 -20.56
N GLY A 94 -13.12 -20.83 -20.12
CA GLY A 94 -11.95 -21.29 -20.87
C GLY A 94 -11.57 -20.41 -22.07
N ALA A 95 -12.31 -19.32 -22.32
CA ALA A 95 -12.05 -18.37 -23.39
C ALA A 95 -10.76 -17.57 -23.14
N LEU A 96 -10.07 -17.20 -24.22
CA LEU A 96 -8.99 -16.23 -24.15
C LEU A 96 -9.61 -14.83 -24.05
N ASN A 97 -9.31 -14.15 -22.97
CA ASN A 97 -9.69 -12.76 -22.72
C ASN A 97 -8.43 -11.88 -22.74
N SER A 98 -8.61 -10.59 -23.01
CA SER A 98 -7.60 -9.57 -22.86
C SER A 98 -8.21 -8.42 -22.08
N ASP A 99 -7.62 -8.09 -20.94
CA ASP A 99 -8.03 -6.94 -20.13
C ASP A 99 -6.89 -5.91 -20.13
N GLU A 100 -7.27 -4.63 -20.11
CA GLU A 100 -6.34 -3.53 -19.84
C GLU A 100 -6.14 -3.41 -18.34
N ILE A 101 -4.91 -3.67 -17.90
CA ILE A 101 -4.56 -3.62 -16.48
C ILE A 101 -3.96 -2.27 -16.15
N HIS A 102 -4.61 -1.55 -15.23
CA HIS A 102 -4.20 -0.25 -14.72
C HIS A 102 -3.58 -0.31 -13.31
N ALA A 103 -3.76 -1.43 -12.61
CA ALA A 103 -3.23 -1.64 -11.27
C ALA A 103 -2.53 -2.99 -11.17
N PHE A 104 -1.26 -2.99 -10.80
CA PHE A 104 -0.52 -4.21 -10.48
C PHE A 104 -0.07 -4.20 -9.03
N PHE A 105 -0.33 -5.31 -8.34
CA PHE A 105 0.06 -5.50 -6.96
C PHE A 105 1.01 -6.69 -6.86
N PHE A 106 2.21 -6.45 -6.32
CA PHE A 106 3.25 -7.47 -6.18
C PHE A 106 3.48 -7.76 -4.70
N LEU A 107 2.99 -8.90 -4.23
CA LEU A 107 3.03 -9.30 -2.82
C LEU A 107 4.04 -10.43 -2.59
N VAL A 108 4.99 -10.21 -1.69
CA VAL A 108 5.87 -11.27 -1.16
C VAL A 108 5.52 -11.48 0.30
N SER A 109 5.39 -12.73 0.75
CA SER A 109 5.07 -13.02 2.16
C SER A 109 5.93 -14.15 2.73
N PRO A 110 6.12 -14.19 4.06
CA PRO A 110 6.81 -15.30 4.73
C PRO A 110 6.12 -16.65 4.45
N ALA A 111 6.90 -17.66 4.11
CA ALA A 111 6.41 -19.01 3.81
C ALA A 111 5.80 -19.71 5.04
N GLU A 112 6.29 -19.41 6.25
CA GLU A 112 5.80 -20.02 7.49
C GLU A 112 4.39 -19.53 7.87
N HIS A 113 3.87 -18.49 7.22
CA HIS A 113 2.63 -17.81 7.62
C HIS A 113 1.55 -17.81 6.52
N THR A 114 1.13 -19.01 6.09
CA THR A 114 0.07 -19.20 5.07
C THR A 114 -1.20 -18.40 5.36
N SER A 115 -1.71 -18.43 6.60
CA SER A 115 -2.94 -17.70 6.94
C SER A 115 -2.77 -16.18 6.86
N LEU A 116 -1.57 -15.66 7.16
CA LEU A 116 -1.29 -14.22 7.00
C LEU A 116 -1.33 -13.85 5.51
N HIS A 117 -0.66 -14.63 4.66
CA HIS A 117 -0.63 -14.42 3.22
C HIS A 117 -2.05 -14.39 2.61
N LEU A 118 -2.88 -15.40 2.91
CA LEU A 118 -4.26 -15.46 2.44
C LEU A 118 -5.10 -14.27 2.93
N ARG A 119 -4.90 -13.83 4.18
CA ARG A 119 -5.57 -12.61 4.68
C ARG A 119 -5.13 -11.35 3.94
N MET A 120 -3.86 -11.21 3.56
CA MET A 120 -3.40 -10.06 2.78
C MET A 120 -4.03 -10.08 1.39
N LEU A 121 -4.02 -11.24 0.70
CA LEU A 121 -4.67 -11.40 -0.61
C LEU A 121 -6.16 -11.05 -0.55
N ALA A 122 -6.89 -11.57 0.44
CA ALA A 122 -8.31 -11.29 0.61
C ALA A 122 -8.59 -9.79 0.81
N ARG A 123 -7.76 -9.09 1.60
CA ARG A 123 -7.92 -7.64 1.83
C ARG A 123 -7.58 -6.79 0.60
N ILE A 124 -6.59 -7.22 -0.20
CA ILE A 124 -6.28 -6.55 -1.47
C ILE A 124 -7.45 -6.75 -2.46
N ALA A 125 -7.93 -8.00 -2.58
CA ALA A 125 -9.03 -8.34 -3.47
C ALA A 125 -10.33 -7.62 -3.08
N GLU A 126 -10.69 -7.61 -1.78
CA GLU A 126 -11.85 -6.87 -1.27
C GLU A 126 -11.80 -5.38 -1.65
N ARG A 127 -10.60 -4.78 -1.67
CA ARG A 127 -10.45 -3.38 -2.05
C ARG A 127 -10.51 -3.15 -3.56
N ALA A 128 -9.91 -4.05 -4.33
CA ALA A 128 -9.93 -4.01 -5.79
C ALA A 128 -11.34 -4.25 -6.37
N ASP A 129 -12.18 -5.02 -5.65
CA ASP A 129 -13.56 -5.34 -6.04
C ASP A 129 -14.57 -4.22 -5.70
N ASP A 130 -14.12 -3.10 -5.13
CA ASP A 130 -14.97 -1.92 -4.92
C ASP A 130 -15.31 -1.28 -6.28
N MET A 131 -16.60 -1.05 -6.57
CA MET A 131 -17.06 -0.51 -7.86
C MET A 131 -16.42 0.85 -8.23
N ASN A 132 -15.93 1.62 -7.26
CA ASN A 132 -15.25 2.90 -7.51
C ASN A 132 -13.72 2.78 -7.49
N PHE A 133 -13.16 1.58 -7.29
CA PHE A 133 -11.72 1.36 -7.16
C PHE A 133 -10.98 1.96 -8.35
N GLY A 134 -11.32 1.58 -9.59
CA GLY A 134 -10.63 2.05 -10.80
C GLY A 134 -10.65 3.58 -10.93
N LEU A 135 -11.79 4.22 -10.63
CA LEU A 135 -11.92 5.68 -10.68
C LEU A 135 -11.02 6.37 -9.64
N VAL A 136 -11.03 5.90 -8.39
CA VAL A 136 -10.22 6.49 -7.32
C VAL A 136 -8.73 6.18 -7.53
N TRP A 137 -8.40 5.00 -8.05
CA TRP A 137 -7.05 4.56 -8.38
C TRP A 137 -6.39 5.47 -9.41
N ILE A 138 -7.06 5.73 -10.53
CA ILE A 138 -6.54 6.62 -11.58
C ILE A 138 -6.51 8.08 -11.10
N ALA A 139 -7.49 8.52 -10.33
CA ALA A 139 -7.57 9.91 -9.87
C ALA A 139 -6.61 10.25 -8.70
N ALA A 140 -5.96 9.26 -8.07
CA ALA A 140 -5.05 9.51 -6.97
C ALA A 140 -3.88 10.40 -7.42
N VAL A 141 -3.69 11.53 -6.74
CA VAL A 141 -2.78 12.59 -7.21
C VAL A 141 -1.31 12.34 -6.88
N ASP A 142 -1.04 11.45 -5.92
CA ASP A 142 0.29 11.15 -5.44
C ASP A 142 0.38 9.71 -4.86
N GLU A 143 1.59 9.29 -4.51
CA GLU A 143 1.83 7.97 -3.90
C GLU A 143 1.08 7.76 -2.57
N HIS A 144 0.77 8.83 -1.83
CA HIS A 144 0.08 8.73 -0.55
C HIS A 144 -1.41 8.47 -0.76
N ALA A 145 -2.03 9.17 -1.70
CA ALA A 145 -3.39 8.92 -2.12
C ALA A 145 -3.58 7.47 -2.61
N LEU A 146 -2.57 6.90 -3.30
CA LEU A 146 -2.60 5.48 -3.68
C LEU A 146 -2.61 4.54 -2.48
N ARG A 147 -1.88 4.87 -1.41
CA ARG A 147 -1.86 4.06 -0.19
C ARG A 147 -3.15 4.23 0.63
N ASP A 148 -3.67 5.45 0.72
CA ASP A 148 -4.91 5.79 1.42
C ASP A 148 -6.11 5.01 0.90
N ILE A 149 -6.13 4.69 -0.40
CA ILE A 149 -7.13 3.80 -1.00
C ILE A 149 -7.27 2.52 -0.17
N PHE A 150 -6.18 1.90 0.29
CA PHE A 150 -6.23 0.62 1.02
C PHE A 150 -6.47 0.73 2.52
N LEU A 151 -6.39 1.93 3.10
CA LEU A 151 -6.58 2.12 4.52
C LEU A 151 -8.09 2.21 4.83
N ARG A 152 -8.57 1.49 5.86
CA ARG A 152 -9.97 1.54 6.30
C ARG A 152 -10.14 2.63 7.36
N SER A 153 -11.18 3.46 7.25
CA SER A 153 -11.40 4.63 8.12
C SER A 153 -11.55 4.33 9.63
N ASP A 154 -11.72 3.06 10.02
CA ASP A 154 -11.75 2.61 11.42
C ASP A 154 -10.37 2.15 11.94
N ARG A 155 -9.36 2.03 11.06
CA ARG A 155 -8.00 1.55 11.35
C ARG A 155 -6.90 2.56 10.99
N TYR A 156 -7.28 3.74 10.52
CA TYR A 156 -6.43 4.91 10.50
C TYR A 156 -7.23 6.17 10.84
N LEU A 157 -6.51 7.23 11.22
CA LEU A 157 -7.04 8.56 11.47
C LEU A 157 -6.10 9.58 10.85
N THR A 158 -6.69 10.56 10.17
CA THR A 158 -5.97 11.72 9.66
C THR A 158 -6.24 12.91 10.57
N VAL A 159 -5.20 13.53 11.13
CA VAL A 159 -5.33 14.62 12.12
C VAL A 159 -4.67 15.89 11.60
N PRO A 160 -5.45 16.95 11.28
CA PRO A 160 -4.90 18.24 10.87
C PRO A 160 -4.37 19.02 12.09
N VAL A 161 -3.10 19.40 12.03
CA VAL A 161 -2.43 20.20 13.05
C VAL A 161 -2.55 21.66 12.66
N LEU A 162 -3.59 22.32 13.15
CA LEU A 162 -3.88 23.72 12.85
C LEU A 162 -3.83 24.55 14.13
N PRO A 163 -3.53 25.86 14.03
CA PRO A 163 -3.77 26.77 15.14
C PRO A 163 -5.24 26.68 15.55
N GLN A 164 -5.50 26.54 16.85
CA GLN A 164 -6.85 26.45 17.42
C GLN A 164 -7.63 25.15 17.10
N SER A 165 -6.98 24.08 16.59
CA SER A 165 -7.55 22.73 16.62
C SER A 165 -7.22 22.01 17.93
N PRO A 166 -7.90 20.89 18.26
CA PRO A 166 -7.51 20.04 19.40
C PRO A 166 -6.05 19.59 19.34
N ALA A 167 -5.50 19.41 18.13
CA ALA A 167 -4.08 19.11 17.89
C ALA A 167 -3.12 20.31 18.04
N SER A 168 -3.59 21.54 18.31
CA SER A 168 -2.73 22.73 18.36
C SER A 168 -1.60 22.63 19.39
N GLY A 169 -1.80 21.89 20.49
CA GLY A 169 -0.76 21.62 21.49
C GLY A 169 0.39 20.75 20.99
N LEU A 170 0.26 20.11 19.82
CA LEU A 170 1.32 19.33 19.19
C LEU A 170 2.32 20.21 18.42
N ILE A 171 1.98 21.47 18.13
CA ILE A 171 2.85 22.36 17.34
C ILE A 171 4.18 22.60 18.09
N GLY A 172 5.29 22.23 17.46
CA GLY A 172 6.63 22.34 18.04
C GLY A 172 7.03 21.15 18.92
N VAL A 173 6.17 20.13 19.06
CA VAL A 173 6.44 18.93 19.86
C VAL A 173 7.14 17.88 19.01
N PRO A 174 8.26 17.29 19.45
CA PRO A 174 8.85 16.11 18.82
C PRO A 174 7.92 14.90 18.91
N VAL A 175 7.87 14.05 17.88
CA VAL A 175 7.03 12.84 17.88
C VAL A 175 7.31 11.92 19.09
N SER A 176 8.56 11.87 19.57
CA SER A 176 8.95 11.10 20.75
C SER A 176 8.38 11.63 22.08
N GLU A 177 7.96 12.88 22.13
CA GLU A 177 7.38 13.53 23.32
C GLU A 177 5.84 13.55 23.27
N MET A 178 5.24 13.08 22.18
CA MET A 178 3.78 13.02 22.03
C MET A 178 3.17 11.91 22.90
N GLU A 179 2.02 12.19 23.51
CA GLU A 179 1.22 11.16 24.18
C GLU A 179 0.44 10.35 23.15
N ILE A 180 1.03 9.24 22.70
CA ILE A 180 0.40 8.34 21.73
C ILE A 180 -0.13 7.09 22.48
N PRO A 181 -1.44 6.80 22.43
CA PRO A 181 -1.99 5.55 22.95
C PRO A 181 -1.24 4.32 22.41
N GLY A 182 -1.05 3.30 23.25
CA GLY A 182 -0.06 2.24 23.02
C GLY A 182 -0.21 1.42 21.71
N GLY A 183 -1.42 1.33 21.14
CA GLY A 183 -1.65 0.70 19.84
C GLY A 183 -1.61 1.65 18.65
N CYS A 184 -1.36 2.95 18.85
CA CYS A 184 -1.29 3.93 17.79
C CYS A 184 0.16 4.21 17.36
N ARG A 185 0.32 4.51 16.07
CA ARG A 185 1.59 4.98 15.50
C ARG A 185 1.33 6.01 14.42
N ILE A 186 2.07 7.11 14.46
CA ILE A 186 2.13 8.07 13.35
C ILE A 186 3.03 7.48 12.28
N VAL A 187 2.48 7.23 11.10
CA VAL A 187 3.20 6.58 9.99
C VAL A 187 3.64 7.58 8.94
N TRP A 188 2.90 8.67 8.77
CA TRP A 188 3.24 9.75 7.87
C TRP A 188 2.87 11.10 8.44
N ILE A 189 3.61 12.11 8.02
CA ILE A 189 3.27 13.52 8.18
C ILE A 189 3.29 14.13 6.78
N ARG A 190 2.15 14.66 6.34
CA ARG A 190 2.11 15.50 5.13
C ARG A 190 2.37 16.93 5.56
N GLN A 191 3.52 17.47 5.15
CA GLN A 191 3.95 18.83 5.41
C GLN A 191 3.94 19.58 4.07
N PHE A 192 2.95 20.46 3.87
CA PHE A 192 2.68 21.07 2.56
C PHE A 192 2.46 19.98 1.48
N ASP A 193 3.30 19.96 0.43
CA ASP A 193 3.22 19.03 -0.69
C ASP A 193 4.13 17.80 -0.53
N GLU A 194 4.80 17.65 0.62
CA GLU A 194 5.70 16.52 0.90
C GLU A 194 5.13 15.58 1.96
N VAL A 195 5.35 14.28 1.77
CA VAL A 195 5.03 13.25 2.76
C VAL A 195 6.32 12.72 3.36
N ILE A 196 6.47 12.85 4.67
CA ILE A 196 7.63 12.36 5.41
C ILE A 196 7.25 11.18 6.30
N VAL A 197 8.17 10.22 6.44
CA VAL A 197 8.09 9.16 7.45
C VAL A 197 8.72 9.71 8.73
N PRO A 198 7.95 9.94 9.81
CA PRO A 198 8.47 10.57 11.00
C PRO A 198 9.41 9.65 11.78
N THR A 199 10.45 10.26 12.33
CA THR A 199 11.34 9.73 13.37
C THR A 199 10.98 10.35 14.73
N GLY A 200 11.53 9.84 15.82
CA GLY A 200 11.23 10.37 17.16
C GLY A 200 11.61 11.84 17.36
N ASP A 201 12.62 12.34 16.63
CA ASP A 201 13.07 13.72 16.62
C ASP A 201 12.33 14.60 15.59
N THR A 202 11.45 14.02 14.77
CA THR A 202 10.61 14.80 13.85
C THR A 202 9.70 15.72 14.67
N VAL A 203 9.82 17.03 14.42
CA VAL A 203 9.04 18.07 15.11
C VAL A 203 7.78 18.38 14.30
N ILE A 204 6.62 18.27 14.96
CA ILE A 204 5.32 18.59 14.35
C ILE A 204 5.21 20.10 14.12
N LYS A 205 4.72 20.50 12.94
CA LYS A 205 4.57 21.90 12.53
C LYS A 205 3.10 22.25 12.32
N SER A 206 2.81 23.55 12.39
CA SER A 206 1.50 24.07 12.01
C SER A 206 1.27 23.85 10.51
N GLY A 207 0.10 23.31 10.16
CA GLY A 207 -0.27 22.93 8.80
C GLY A 207 -0.01 21.45 8.48
N ASP A 208 0.64 20.71 9.38
CA ASP A 208 0.88 19.29 9.18
C ASP A 208 -0.42 18.49 9.18
N LEU A 209 -0.43 17.41 8.43
CA LEU A 209 -1.49 16.41 8.44
C LEU A 209 -0.90 15.06 8.85
N LEU A 210 -1.27 14.59 10.04
CA LEU A 210 -0.75 13.35 10.60
C LEU A 210 -1.60 12.16 10.15
N THR A 211 -0.96 11.11 9.61
CA THR A 211 -1.63 9.82 9.40
C THR A 211 -1.26 8.88 10.55
N VAL A 212 -2.27 8.51 11.33
CA VAL A 212 -2.13 7.63 12.49
C VAL A 212 -2.79 6.30 12.19
N ILE A 213 -2.09 5.19 12.39
CA ILE A 213 -2.68 3.85 12.35
C ILE A 213 -2.80 3.30 13.77
N GLY A 214 -3.73 2.37 13.98
CA GLY A 214 -3.84 1.65 15.23
C GLY A 214 -5.07 0.75 15.28
N ASP A 215 -5.27 0.07 16.41
CA ASP A 215 -6.51 -0.67 16.62
C ASP A 215 -7.66 0.29 16.98
N PRO A 216 -8.92 -0.09 16.68
CA PRO A 216 -10.06 0.83 16.80
C PRO A 216 -10.23 1.46 18.19
N ALA A 217 -9.90 0.75 19.27
CA ALA A 217 -10.01 1.28 20.63
C ALA A 217 -9.00 2.41 20.88
N ASP A 218 -7.74 2.21 20.49
CA ASP A 218 -6.67 3.18 20.68
C ASP A 218 -6.78 4.35 19.72
N LEU A 219 -7.22 4.12 18.47
CA LEU A 219 -7.51 5.21 17.53
C LEU A 219 -8.63 6.12 18.02
N ASN A 220 -9.66 5.57 18.66
CA ASN A 220 -10.70 6.39 19.28
C ASN A 220 -10.17 7.18 20.48
N ALA A 221 -9.22 6.64 21.24
CA ALA A 221 -8.55 7.40 22.29
C ALA A 221 -7.72 8.54 21.70
N PHE A 222 -6.93 8.28 20.65
CA PHE A 222 -6.16 9.29 19.93
C PHE A 222 -7.07 10.39 19.38
N ARG A 223 -8.20 10.01 18.76
CA ARG A 223 -9.19 10.94 18.20
C ARG A 223 -9.71 11.92 19.26
N ARG A 224 -10.06 11.43 20.45
CA ARG A 224 -10.53 12.28 21.57
C ARG A 224 -9.47 13.23 22.11
N MET A 225 -8.19 12.92 21.93
CA MET A 225 -7.10 13.77 22.40
C MET A 225 -6.78 14.90 21.42
N TYR A 226 -6.81 14.60 20.11
CA TYR A 226 -6.18 15.47 19.11
C TYR A 226 -7.04 15.82 17.90
N HIS A 227 -8.23 15.25 17.74
CA HIS A 227 -9.07 15.48 16.56
C HIS A 227 -10.45 16.07 16.90
N ASP A 228 -11.12 15.53 17.92
CA ASP A 228 -12.44 15.98 18.38
C ASP A 228 -12.31 17.06 19.47
#